data_AF-A0A6M6IAE7-F1
#
_entry.id   AF-A0A6M6IAE7-F1
#
_cell.length_a   1.000
_cell.length_b   1.000
_cell.length_c   1.000
_cell.angle_alpha   90.00
_cell.angle_beta   90.00
_cell.angle_gamma   90.00
#
_symmetry.space_group_name_H-M   'P 1'
#
loop_
_entity.id
_entity.type
_entity.pdbx_description
1 polymer ?
#
loop_
_entity_poly.entity_id
_entity_poly.type
_entity_poly.pdbx_seq_one_letter_code
_entity_poly.pdbx_strand_id
1 'polypeptide(L)'
;MREVNFGWLREAVRKEIRNAFEVQGYARPREVAQVVCALYRKGVSQMGERLVENAIAAMARRELKRYPAITEHAQLRVPGIPGALMAHLPPAISVPVSGVDEEALSEDSVIYKPLSRAALADIDAHLELLAAQISADTRRHSTLRELRDMAVAAGADASEPLLTALESLSEQENLS
;
A
#
# COMPACT_ATOMS: atom_id res chain seq x y z
N MET A 1 -4.00 9.56 5.42
CA MET A 1 -2.68 9.78 6.07
C MET A 1 -1.77 10.46 5.05
N ARG A 2 -1.18 11.63 5.32
CA ARG A 2 -0.32 12.32 4.32
C ARG A 2 0.95 11.48 4.10
N GLU A 3 1.32 11.22 2.85
CA GLU A 3 2.63 10.65 2.53
C GLU A 3 3.75 11.48 3.17
N VAL A 4 4.84 10.80 3.54
CA VAL A 4 6.04 11.48 4.01
C VAL A 4 6.67 12.17 2.80
N ASN A 5 6.51 13.49 2.71
CA ASN A 5 7.10 14.27 1.63
C ASN A 5 8.60 14.47 1.90
N PHE A 6 9.43 13.75 1.14
CA PHE A 6 10.89 13.81 1.20
C PHE A 6 11.51 14.98 0.39
N GLY A 7 10.70 15.84 -0.23
CA GLY A 7 11.18 16.88 -1.15
C GLY A 7 12.12 17.89 -0.48
N TRP A 8 11.76 18.36 0.72
CA TRP A 8 12.60 19.29 1.47
C TRP A 8 13.92 18.65 1.93
N LEU A 9 13.90 17.35 2.28
CA LEU A 9 15.09 16.62 2.72
C LEU A 9 16.04 16.35 1.55
N ARG A 10 15.49 16.03 0.36
CA ARG A 10 16.28 15.93 -0.88
C ARG A 10 16.98 17.24 -1.20
N GLU A 11 16.30 18.38 -1.06
CA GLU A 11 16.92 19.68 -1.32
C GLU A 11 17.97 20.04 -0.26
N ALA A 12 17.74 19.70 1.01
CA ALA A 12 18.73 19.86 2.08
C ALA A 12 20.01 19.05 1.80
N VAL A 13 19.88 17.79 1.37
CA VAL A 13 21.01 16.94 0.98
C VAL A 13 21.74 17.50 -0.24
N ARG A 14 21.02 17.94 -1.28
CA ARG A 14 21.63 18.56 -2.47
C ARG A 14 22.41 19.82 -2.11
N LYS A 15 21.85 20.67 -1.24
CA LYS A 15 22.51 21.88 -0.75
C LYS A 15 23.80 21.53 -0.01
N GLU A 16 23.79 20.53 0.86
CA GLU A 16 24.98 20.14 1.61
C GLU A 16 26.05 19.50 0.72
N ILE A 17 25.66 18.71 -0.27
CA ILE A 17 26.60 18.16 -1.27
C ILE A 17 27.32 19.28 -2.02
N ARG A 18 26.59 20.30 -2.49
CA ARG A 18 27.19 21.48 -3.16
C ARG A 18 28.21 22.18 -2.24
N ASN A 19 27.81 22.45 -0.99
CA ASN A 19 28.67 23.08 0.01
C ASN A 19 29.95 22.26 0.28
N ALA A 20 29.84 20.94 0.43
CA ALA A 20 30.99 20.06 0.65
C ALA A 20 31.97 20.10 -0.55
N PHE A 21 31.47 20.10 -1.79
CA PHE A 21 32.32 20.25 -2.96
C PHE A 21 33.00 21.62 -3.03
N GLU A 22 32.29 22.70 -2.69
CA GLU A 22 32.86 24.05 -2.68
C GLU A 22 33.96 24.22 -1.61
N VAL A 23 33.76 23.65 -0.42
CA VAL A 23 34.67 23.84 0.71
C VAL A 23 35.83 22.84 0.72
N GLN A 24 35.57 21.58 0.36
CA GLN A 24 36.52 20.47 0.52
C GLN A 24 36.95 19.82 -0.80
N GLY A 25 36.27 20.10 -1.91
CA GLY A 25 36.51 19.48 -3.22
C GLY A 25 35.94 18.05 -3.35
N TYR A 26 35.33 17.50 -2.31
CA TYR A 26 34.67 16.19 -2.33
C TYR A 26 33.54 16.13 -1.29
N ALA A 27 32.65 15.15 -1.41
CA ALA A 27 31.56 14.94 -0.46
C ALA A 27 31.53 13.48 0.02
N ARG A 28 31.60 13.27 1.34
CA ARG A 28 31.40 11.95 1.94
C ARG A 28 29.93 11.78 2.36
N PRO A 29 29.21 10.76 1.87
CA PRO A 29 27.78 10.60 2.16
C PRO A 29 27.42 10.57 3.65
N ARG A 30 28.27 9.96 4.48
CA ARG A 30 28.06 9.87 5.93
C ARG A 30 28.13 11.23 6.62
N GLU A 31 29.09 12.07 6.21
CA GLU A 31 29.30 13.42 6.77
C GLU A 31 28.17 14.35 6.32
N VAL A 32 27.79 14.31 5.05
CA VAL A 32 26.61 15.02 4.51
C VAL A 32 25.36 14.67 5.32
N ALA A 33 25.11 13.38 5.56
CA ALA A 33 23.97 12.94 6.35
C ALA A 33 24.00 13.47 7.79
N GLN A 34 25.17 13.45 8.45
CA GLN A 34 25.33 13.97 9.81
C GLN A 34 25.03 15.47 9.88
N VAL A 35 25.54 16.26 8.94
CA VAL A 35 25.31 17.70 8.87
C VAL A 35 23.85 18.01 8.62
N VAL A 36 23.21 17.34 7.64
CA VAL A 36 21.78 17.52 7.37
C VAL A 36 20.93 17.14 8.58
N CYS A 37 21.22 16.04 9.25
CA CYS A 37 20.53 15.65 10.48
C CYS A 37 20.70 16.66 11.62
N ALA A 38 21.88 17.27 11.74
CA ALA A 38 22.14 18.30 12.74
C ALA A 38 21.38 19.61 12.43
N LEU A 39 21.43 20.07 11.18
CA LEU A 39 20.81 21.33 10.74
C LEU A 39 19.27 21.28 10.73
N TYR A 40 18.69 20.12 10.39
CA TYR A 40 17.25 19.95 10.24
C TYR A 40 16.63 19.05 11.32
N ARG A 41 17.23 19.04 12.52
CA ARG A 41 16.88 18.12 13.63
C ARG A 41 15.38 17.97 13.87
N LYS A 42 14.65 19.08 13.97
CA LYS A 42 13.20 19.05 14.23
C LYS A 42 12.42 18.33 13.13
N GLY A 43 12.73 18.63 11.87
CA GLY A 43 12.07 17.99 10.72
C GLY A 43 12.41 16.52 10.59
N VAL A 44 13.68 16.16 10.83
CA VAL A 44 14.14 14.76 10.82
C VAL A 44 13.52 13.96 11.97
N SER A 45 13.45 14.52 13.18
CA SER A 45 12.81 13.87 14.33
C SER A 45 11.31 13.64 14.10
N GLN A 46 10.57 14.64 13.62
CA GLN A 46 9.15 14.50 13.29
C GLN A 46 8.91 13.46 12.19
N MET A 47 9.81 13.41 11.19
CA MET A 47 9.74 12.38 10.15
C MET A 47 10.00 10.99 10.72
N GLY A 48 10.99 10.86 11.62
CA GLY A 48 11.27 9.61 12.34
C GLY A 48 10.08 9.13 13.17
N GLU A 49 9.43 10.02 13.92
CA GLU A 49 8.21 9.72 14.66
C GLU A 49 7.10 9.20 13.74
N ARG A 50 6.86 9.85 12.60
CA ARG A 50 5.85 9.41 11.63
C ARG A 50 6.18 8.06 10.98
N LEU A 51 7.45 7.79 10.70
CA LEU A 51 7.88 6.49 10.18
C LEU A 51 7.67 5.39 11.23
N VAL A 52 7.96 5.68 12.50
CA VAL A 52 7.71 4.77 13.63
C VAL A 52 6.21 4.56 13.81
N GLU A 53 5.40 5.62 13.77
CA GLU A 53 3.94 5.54 13.85
C GLU A 53 3.36 4.68 12.73
N ASN A 54 3.82 4.86 11.48
CA ASN A 54 3.41 4.02 10.35
C ASN A 54 3.76 2.55 10.57
N ALA A 55 4.96 2.26 11.09
CA ALA A 55 5.38 0.90 11.40
C ALA A 55 4.53 0.29 12.53
N ILE A 56 4.25 1.06 13.60
CA ILE A 56 3.38 0.66 14.70
C ILE A 56 1.96 0.40 14.20
N ALA A 57 1.42 1.27 13.34
CA ALA A 57 0.11 1.09 12.75
C ALA A 57 0.05 -0.20 11.93
N ALA A 58 1.07 -0.50 11.12
CA ALA A 58 1.16 -1.75 10.37
C ALA A 58 1.22 -2.99 11.29
N MET A 59 1.95 -2.92 12.41
CA MET A 59 1.98 -3.97 13.44
C MET A 59 0.60 -4.13 14.10
N ALA A 60 0.00 -3.03 14.53
CA ALA A 60 -1.32 -3.02 15.16
C ALA A 60 -2.40 -3.62 14.26
N ARG A 61 -2.41 -3.32 12.94
CA ARG A 61 -3.35 -3.92 11.98
C ARG A 61 -3.21 -5.44 11.92
N ARG A 62 -1.98 -5.96 11.87
CA ARG A 62 -1.73 -7.41 11.84
C ARG A 62 -2.22 -8.08 13.11
N GLU A 63 -1.96 -7.47 14.26
CA GLU A 63 -2.42 -7.99 15.55
C GLU A 63 -3.93 -7.90 15.71
N LEU A 64 -4.57 -6.78 15.31
CA LEU A 64 -6.02 -6.60 15.35
C LEU A 64 -6.76 -7.62 14.48
N LYS A 65 -6.22 -8.00 13.31
CA LYS A 65 -6.79 -9.07 12.47
C LYS A 65 -6.72 -10.44 13.14
N ARG A 66 -5.66 -10.70 13.90
CA ARG A 66 -5.41 -12.01 14.54
C ARG A 66 -6.09 -12.15 15.89
N TYR A 67 -6.26 -11.04 16.62
CA TYR A 67 -6.74 -11.02 17.99
C TYR A 67 -8.06 -11.78 18.16
N PRO A 68 -9.10 -11.57 17.33
CA PRO A 68 -10.37 -12.27 17.51
C PRO A 68 -10.27 -13.78 17.21
N ALA A 69 -9.35 -14.21 16.34
CA ALA A 69 -9.11 -15.64 16.11
C ALA A 69 -8.43 -16.33 17.31
N ILE A 70 -7.63 -15.58 18.06
CA ILE A 70 -6.87 -16.08 19.23
C ILE A 70 -7.74 -16.08 20.48
N THR A 71 -8.54 -15.03 20.70
CA THR A 71 -9.28 -14.85 21.96
C THR A 71 -10.75 -15.27 21.89
N GLU A 72 -11.34 -15.30 20.70
CA GLU A 72 -12.76 -15.64 20.51
C GLU A 72 -12.88 -16.98 19.75
N HIS A 73 -12.52 -18.09 20.40
CA HIS A 73 -12.52 -19.43 19.80
C HIS A 73 -13.90 -19.96 19.33
N ALA A 74 -14.99 -19.21 19.53
CA ALA A 74 -16.34 -19.58 19.13
C ALA A 74 -17.16 -18.32 18.82
N GLN A 75 -16.89 -17.65 17.70
CA GLN A 75 -17.47 -16.33 17.46
C GLN A 75 -18.98 -16.31 17.25
N LEU A 76 -19.55 -17.33 16.62
CA LEU A 76 -20.99 -17.39 16.30
C LEU A 76 -21.48 -18.84 16.38
N ARG A 77 -21.53 -19.45 17.57
CA ARG A 77 -22.27 -20.72 17.76
C ARG A 77 -23.76 -20.43 17.88
N VAL A 78 -24.39 -20.15 16.74
CA VAL A 78 -25.83 -19.85 16.67
C VAL A 78 -26.56 -21.12 16.22
N PRO A 79 -27.55 -21.63 17.00
CA PRO A 79 -28.39 -22.72 16.56
C PRO A 79 -29.06 -22.42 15.21
N GLY A 80 -29.03 -23.38 14.28
CA GLY A 80 -29.67 -23.25 12.97
C GLY A 80 -28.76 -22.72 11.84
N ILE A 81 -27.53 -22.29 12.12
CA ILE A 81 -26.56 -21.95 11.06
C ILE A 81 -25.80 -23.22 10.61
N PRO A 82 -25.71 -23.51 9.30
CA PRO A 82 -24.94 -24.64 8.80
C PRO A 82 -23.46 -24.57 9.22
N GLY A 83 -22.92 -25.66 9.74
CA GLY A 83 -21.52 -25.73 10.17
C GLY A 83 -20.52 -25.41 9.05
N ALA A 84 -20.85 -25.72 7.79
CA ALA A 84 -20.05 -25.35 6.63
C ALA A 84 -19.94 -23.83 6.44
N LEU A 85 -21.01 -23.08 6.70
CA LEU A 85 -20.96 -21.62 6.66
C LEU A 85 -20.08 -21.08 7.79
N MET A 86 -20.27 -21.59 9.01
CA MET A 86 -19.48 -21.20 10.17
C MET A 86 -17.98 -21.46 10.00
N ALA A 87 -17.59 -22.50 9.25
CA ALA A 87 -16.18 -22.84 9.00
C ALA A 87 -15.44 -21.80 8.15
N HIS A 88 -16.16 -20.98 7.39
CA HIS A 88 -15.58 -19.99 6.49
C HIS A 88 -15.79 -18.54 6.95
N LEU A 89 -16.48 -18.32 8.07
CA LEU A 89 -16.68 -16.99 8.60
C LEU A 89 -15.34 -16.40 9.08
N PRO A 90 -15.00 -15.17 8.67
CA PRO A 90 -13.78 -14.53 9.14
C PRO A 90 -13.90 -14.15 10.61
N PRO A 91 -12.79 -14.12 11.36
CA PRO A 91 -12.80 -13.73 12.77
C PRO A 91 -13.11 -12.24 13.00
N ALA A 92 -12.91 -11.42 11.96
CA ALA A 92 -13.16 -9.99 11.97
C ALA A 92 -13.45 -9.51 10.56
N ILE A 93 -14.14 -8.39 10.46
CA ILE A 93 -14.42 -7.70 9.21
C ILE A 93 -13.78 -6.31 9.21
N SER A 94 -13.55 -5.78 8.00
CA SER A 94 -13.04 -4.43 7.78
C SER A 94 -14.21 -3.51 7.43
N VAL A 95 -14.50 -2.55 8.30
CA VAL A 95 -15.61 -1.61 8.11
C VAL A 95 -15.03 -0.26 7.67
N PRO A 96 -15.39 0.28 6.50
CA PRO A 96 -14.92 1.60 6.08
C PRO A 96 -15.43 2.69 7.04
N VAL A 97 -14.57 3.66 7.34
CA VAL A 97 -14.94 4.84 8.13
C VAL A 97 -15.87 5.71 7.29
N SER A 98 -17.01 6.11 7.86
CA SER A 98 -17.99 6.95 7.17
C SER A 98 -17.38 8.30 6.76
N GLY A 99 -17.71 8.77 5.54
CA GLY A 99 -17.27 10.06 5.02
C GLY A 99 -15.89 10.06 4.36
N VAL A 100 -15.29 8.88 4.12
CA VAL A 100 -14.11 8.74 3.27
C VAL A 100 -14.54 8.43 1.84
N ASP A 101 -13.95 9.13 0.88
CA ASP A 101 -14.17 8.91 -0.55
C ASP A 101 -13.76 7.48 -0.95
N GLU A 102 -14.59 6.80 -1.75
CA GLU A 102 -14.37 5.41 -2.18
C GLU A 102 -13.06 5.24 -2.96
N GLU A 103 -12.64 6.28 -3.69
CA GLU A 103 -11.40 6.31 -4.45
C GLU A 103 -10.15 6.54 -3.56
N ALA A 104 -10.36 7.00 -2.31
CA ALA A 104 -9.31 7.29 -1.33
C ALA A 104 -9.23 6.27 -0.19
N LEU A 105 -9.90 5.12 -0.33
CA LEU A 105 -9.89 4.03 0.65
C LEU A 105 -8.47 3.45 0.82
N SER A 106 -7.76 3.98 1.81
CA SER A 106 -6.48 3.45 2.30
C SER A 106 -6.72 2.40 3.39
N GLU A 107 -5.72 1.56 3.68
CA GLU A 107 -5.75 0.66 4.85
C GLU A 107 -5.97 1.38 6.19
N ASP A 108 -5.79 2.70 6.24
CA ASP A 108 -6.09 3.57 7.39
C ASP A 108 -7.55 4.01 7.48
N SER A 109 -8.33 3.82 6.42
CA SER A 109 -9.73 4.21 6.34
C SER A 109 -10.69 3.10 6.77
N VAL A 110 -10.17 2.01 7.34
CA VAL A 110 -10.97 0.87 7.80
C VAL A 110 -10.79 0.60 9.29
N ILE A 111 -11.90 0.29 9.94
CA ILE A 111 -11.95 -0.17 11.32
C ILE A 111 -12.02 -1.70 11.28
N TYR A 112 -11.14 -2.36 12.04
CA TYR A 112 -11.22 -3.80 12.24
C TYR A 112 -12.20 -4.12 13.37
N LYS A 113 -13.29 -4.81 13.04
CA LYS A 113 -14.36 -5.15 13.98
C LYS A 113 -14.51 -6.67 14.10
N PRO A 114 -14.44 -7.25 15.32
CA PRO A 114 -14.73 -8.67 15.51
C PRO A 114 -16.12 -9.02 14.98
N LEU A 115 -16.25 -10.16 14.29
CA LEU A 115 -17.53 -10.54 13.67
C LEU A 115 -18.63 -10.73 14.73
N SER A 116 -18.26 -11.23 15.91
CA SER A 116 -19.12 -11.35 17.10
C SER A 116 -19.74 -10.03 17.59
N ARG A 117 -19.17 -8.89 17.18
CA ARG A 117 -19.59 -7.52 17.57
C ARG A 117 -20.07 -6.70 16.38
N ALA A 118 -20.10 -7.26 15.18
CA ALA A 118 -20.57 -6.59 13.97
C ALA A 118 -22.10 -6.49 13.98
N ALA A 119 -22.61 -5.33 13.59
CA ALA A 119 -24.00 -5.13 13.21
C ALA A 119 -24.18 -5.47 11.73
N LEU A 120 -25.42 -5.64 11.28
CA LEU A 120 -25.73 -5.93 9.88
C LEU A 120 -25.15 -4.86 8.93
N ALA A 121 -25.28 -3.58 9.28
CA ALA A 121 -24.72 -2.48 8.49
C ALA A 121 -23.18 -2.54 8.36
N ASP A 122 -22.47 -3.09 9.35
CA ASP A 122 -21.02 -3.30 9.25
C ASP A 122 -20.70 -4.40 8.23
N ILE A 123 -21.55 -5.45 8.16
CA ILE A 123 -21.42 -6.54 7.19
C ILE A 123 -21.70 -6.02 5.78
N ASP A 124 -22.79 -5.27 5.60
CA ASP A 124 -23.15 -4.67 4.31
C ASP A 124 -22.01 -3.77 3.79
N ALA A 125 -21.48 -2.89 4.65
CA ALA A 125 -20.35 -2.03 4.29
C ALA A 125 -19.07 -2.82 3.97
N HIS A 126 -18.82 -3.94 4.68
CA HIS A 126 -17.69 -4.81 4.36
C HIS A 126 -17.87 -5.52 3.01
N LEU A 127 -19.10 -5.94 2.68
CA LEU A 127 -19.41 -6.58 1.40
C LEU A 127 -19.27 -5.59 0.22
N GLU A 128 -19.72 -4.35 0.39
CA GLU A 128 -19.52 -3.27 -0.59
C GLU A 128 -18.03 -3.01 -0.83
N LEU A 129 -17.24 -2.93 0.25
CA LEU A 129 -15.78 -2.78 0.17
C LEU A 129 -15.13 -3.94 -0.61
N LEU A 130 -15.52 -5.19 -0.33
CA LEU A 130 -15.00 -6.37 -1.04
C LEU A 130 -15.40 -6.35 -2.52
N ALA A 131 -16.63 -5.97 -2.84
CA ALA A 131 -17.10 -5.87 -4.21
C ALA A 131 -16.29 -4.82 -5.01
N ALA A 132 -16.02 -3.66 -4.41
CA ALA A 132 -15.18 -2.63 -5.01
C ALA A 132 -13.74 -3.13 -5.26
N GLN A 133 -13.15 -3.84 -4.30
CA GLN A 133 -11.81 -4.44 -4.42
C GLN A 133 -11.75 -5.48 -5.55
N ILE A 134 -12.71 -6.40 -5.59
CA ILE A 134 -12.81 -7.42 -6.65
C ILE A 134 -12.96 -6.76 -8.02
N SER A 135 -13.76 -5.71 -8.12
CA SER A 135 -13.96 -4.95 -9.35
C SER A 135 -12.66 -4.28 -9.81
N ALA A 136 -11.91 -3.66 -8.89
CA ALA A 136 -10.61 -3.06 -9.17
C ALA A 136 -9.58 -4.11 -9.62
N ASP A 137 -9.51 -5.26 -8.94
CA ASP A 137 -8.59 -6.34 -9.30
C ASP A 137 -8.94 -6.98 -10.64
N THR A 138 -10.23 -7.12 -10.95
CA THR A 138 -10.68 -7.61 -12.26
C THR A 138 -10.23 -6.66 -13.37
N ARG A 139 -10.38 -5.34 -13.18
CA ARG A 139 -9.89 -4.32 -14.14
C ARG A 139 -8.37 -4.39 -14.30
N ARG A 140 -7.62 -4.46 -13.20
CA ARG A 140 -6.14 -4.58 -13.24
C ARG A 140 -5.70 -5.82 -14.00
N HIS A 141 -6.34 -6.95 -13.72
CA HIS A 141 -6.04 -8.21 -14.39
C HIS A 141 -6.36 -8.15 -15.88
N SER A 142 -7.51 -7.59 -16.29
CA SER A 142 -7.83 -7.46 -17.72
C SER A 142 -6.82 -6.57 -18.44
N THR A 143 -6.46 -5.42 -17.87
CA THR A 143 -5.44 -4.53 -18.45
C THR A 143 -4.06 -5.20 -18.56
N LEU A 144 -3.63 -5.94 -17.53
CA LEU A 144 -2.36 -6.67 -17.59
C LEU A 144 -2.39 -7.81 -18.61
N ARG A 145 -3.54 -8.47 -18.78
CA ARG A 145 -3.71 -9.50 -19.80
C ARG A 145 -3.63 -8.88 -21.21
N GLU A 146 -4.32 -7.77 -21.45
CA GLU A 146 -4.25 -7.06 -22.73
C GLU A 146 -2.82 -6.60 -23.04
N LEU A 147 -2.13 -6.02 -22.06
CA LEU A 147 -0.72 -5.63 -22.20
C LEU A 147 0.18 -6.81 -22.56
N ARG A 148 -0.02 -7.95 -21.90
CA ARG A 148 0.70 -9.19 -22.21
C ARG A 148 0.40 -9.66 -23.63
N ASP A 149 -0.87 -9.67 -24.03
CA ASP A 149 -1.28 -10.16 -25.34
C ASP A 149 -0.71 -9.27 -26.46
N MET A 150 -0.65 -7.95 -26.26
CA MET A 150 0.06 -7.02 -27.14
C MET A 150 1.57 -7.31 -27.20
N ALA A 151 2.23 -7.48 -26.05
CA ALA A 151 3.66 -7.79 -26.02
C ALA A 151 3.97 -9.13 -26.73
N VAL A 152 3.13 -10.16 -26.56
CA VAL A 152 3.28 -11.43 -27.27
C VAL A 152 3.10 -11.24 -28.79
N ALA A 153 2.14 -10.41 -29.22
CA ALA A 153 1.97 -10.07 -30.63
C ALA A 153 3.18 -9.31 -31.20
N ALA A 154 3.91 -8.54 -30.36
CA ALA A 154 5.18 -7.90 -30.69
C ALA A 154 6.35 -8.88 -30.90
N GLY A 155 6.18 -10.14 -30.50
CA GLY A 155 7.26 -11.11 -30.43
C GLY A 155 8.00 -11.14 -29.09
N ALA A 156 7.47 -10.54 -28.02
CA ALA A 156 8.06 -10.65 -26.69
C ALA A 156 8.21 -12.12 -26.27
N ASP A 157 9.40 -12.47 -25.78
CA ASP A 157 9.68 -13.78 -25.21
C ASP A 157 9.83 -13.72 -23.68
N ALA A 158 10.08 -14.87 -23.05
CA ALA A 158 10.18 -14.97 -21.59
C ALA A 158 11.46 -14.35 -21.00
N SER A 159 12.44 -13.99 -21.84
CA SER A 159 13.77 -13.51 -21.46
C SER A 159 13.95 -12.01 -21.63
N GLU A 160 13.14 -11.36 -22.45
CA GLU A 160 13.27 -9.94 -22.75
C GLU A 160 12.41 -9.04 -21.84
N PRO A 161 12.92 -7.85 -21.45
CA PRO A 161 12.10 -6.86 -20.76
C PRO A 161 10.90 -6.44 -21.61
N LEU A 162 9.71 -6.44 -21.01
CA LEU A 162 8.44 -6.08 -21.67
C LEU A 162 8.51 -4.75 -22.43
N LEU A 163 9.25 -3.77 -21.89
CA LEU A 163 9.39 -2.45 -22.49
C LEU A 163 10.04 -2.51 -23.88
N THR A 164 11.07 -3.36 -24.06
CA THR A 164 11.82 -3.51 -25.32
C THR A 164 10.92 -4.03 -26.44
N ALA A 165 10.11 -5.05 -26.16
CA ALA A 165 9.16 -5.59 -27.13
C ALA A 165 8.05 -4.59 -27.49
N LEU A 166 7.56 -3.80 -26.53
CA LEU A 166 6.56 -2.77 -26.78
C LEU A 166 7.12 -1.57 -27.56
N GLU A 167 8.38 -1.21 -27.35
CA GLU A 167 9.07 -0.19 -28.16
C GLU A 167 9.15 -0.64 -29.64
N SER A 168 9.48 -1.91 -29.90
CA SER A 168 9.50 -2.47 -31.27
C SER A 168 8.14 -2.43 -31.98
N LEU A 169 7.02 -2.59 -31.26
CA LEU A 169 5.68 -2.37 -31.81
C LEU A 169 5.47 -0.91 -32.24
N SER A 170 5.88 0.04 -31.41
CA SER A 170 5.71 1.47 -31.70
C SER A 170 6.52 1.92 -32.93
N GLU A 171 7.67 1.30 -33.17
CA GLU A 171 8.48 1.56 -34.36
C GLU A 171 7.86 0.97 -35.63
N GLN A 172 7.17 -0.17 -35.53
CA GLN A 172 6.47 -0.80 -36.65
C GLN A 172 5.18 -0.05 -37.06
N GLU A 173 4.43 0.50 -36.11
CA GLU A 173 3.23 1.32 -36.40
C GLU A 173 3.59 2.67 -37.06
N ASN A 174 4.77 3.24 -36.78
CA ASN A 174 5.22 4.51 -37.39
C ASN A 174 5.80 4.33 -38.81
N LEU A 175 5.98 3.10 -39.28
CA LEU A 175 6.50 2.75 -40.60
C LEU A 175 5.41 2.27 -41.58
N SER A 176 4.16 2.14 -41.11
CA SER A 176 2.97 1.74 -41.90
C SER A 176 2.05 2.93 -42.17
#